data_AF-A0A2N7Q7X8-F1
#
_entry.id   AF-A0A2N7Q7X8-F1
#
_cell.length_a   1.000
_cell.length_b   1.000
_cell.length_c   1.000
_cell.angle_alpha   90.00
_cell.angle_beta   90.00
_cell.angle_gamma   90.00
#
_symmetry.space_group_name_H-M   'P 1'
#
loop_
_entity.id
_entity.type
_entity.pdbx_description
1 polymer ?
#
loop_
_entity_poly.entity_id
_entity_poly.type
_entity_poly.pdbx_seq_one_letter_code
_entity_poly.pdbx_strand_id
1 'polypeptide(L)'
;MSEKNLEENKKAKDKIEAEMPRKIVGQLLNRKLDGIKKVLTFFIFFYPFLFTPLIFSQASDNATLSLTVTVAARYKIEVSNSVISFTRSSWSGQTQAIPANEGPFSLSIKMTSNYGSKVNVWLVANSDLKDLTTGYTIPIGSISWTAQGLGFYSGQLSKISPALVAGLSGSGIFNGTLSFAFADDPMNFAPGSYQATVTILVAGI
;
A
#
# COMPACT_ATOMS: atom_id res chain seq x y z
N MET A 1 -22.91 3.46 18.49
CA MET A 1 -22.64 4.33 19.65
C MET A 1 -23.66 5.45 19.58
N SER A 2 -24.65 5.42 20.47
CA SER A 2 -25.93 6.12 20.29
C SER A 2 -25.77 7.65 20.38
N GLU A 3 -26.31 8.37 19.39
CA GLU A 3 -26.35 9.85 19.29
C GLU A 3 -26.90 10.52 20.56
N LYS A 4 -27.69 9.78 21.35
CA LYS A 4 -28.26 10.24 22.62
C LYS A 4 -27.20 10.62 23.68
N ASN A 5 -26.03 9.98 23.65
CA ASN A 5 -24.95 10.25 24.61
C ASN A 5 -24.13 11.51 24.28
N LEU A 6 -24.18 11.98 23.03
CA LEU A 6 -23.46 13.19 22.61
C LEU A 6 -24.24 14.46 23.01
N GLU A 7 -25.56 14.38 23.05
CA GLU A 7 -26.44 15.50 23.32
C GLU A 7 -26.57 15.81 24.83
N GLU A 8 -26.53 14.79 25.69
CA GLU A 8 -26.45 14.99 27.15
C GLU A 8 -25.12 15.63 27.59
N ASN A 9 -24.01 15.30 26.94
CA ASN A 9 -22.70 15.86 27.30
C ASN A 9 -22.54 17.32 26.87
N LYS A 10 -23.18 17.74 25.77
CA LYS A 10 -23.21 19.14 25.34
C LYS A 10 -24.00 20.02 26.32
N LYS A 11 -25.13 19.50 26.81
CA LYS A 11 -26.00 20.24 27.74
C LYS A 11 -25.40 20.43 29.14
N ALA A 12 -24.51 19.52 29.57
CA ALA A 12 -23.77 19.64 30.82
C ALA A 12 -22.65 20.70 30.77
N LYS A 13 -22.02 20.89 29.59
CA LYS A 13 -20.93 21.85 29.41
C LYS A 13 -21.43 23.30 29.39
N ASP A 14 -22.55 23.55 28.71
CA ASP A 14 -23.13 24.90 28.62
C ASP A 14 -23.74 25.39 29.95
N LYS A 15 -24.09 24.47 30.86
CA LYS A 15 -24.60 24.80 32.19
C LYS A 15 -23.50 25.23 33.17
N ILE A 16 -22.24 24.84 32.93
CA ILE A 16 -21.11 25.14 33.83
C ILE A 16 -20.45 26.49 33.46
N GLU A 17 -20.58 26.97 32.22
CA GLU A 17 -20.06 28.28 31.80
C GLU A 17 -20.99 29.47 32.08
N ALA A 18 -22.22 29.23 32.55
CA ALA A 18 -23.23 30.27 32.81
C ALA A 18 -23.30 30.77 34.28
N GLU A 19 -22.56 30.17 35.22
CA GLU A 19 -22.66 30.48 36.66
C GLU A 19 -21.34 30.88 37.35
N MET A 20 -20.37 31.44 36.63
CA MET A 20 -19.19 32.07 37.27
C MET A 20 -19.27 33.61 37.24
N PRO A 21 -19.61 34.26 38.36
CA PRO A 21 -19.51 35.72 38.47
C PRO A 21 -18.05 36.18 38.47
N ARG A 22 -17.66 36.91 37.42
CA ARG A 22 -16.35 37.59 37.23
C ARG A 22 -16.14 38.76 38.20
N LYS A 23 -16.24 38.54 39.51
CA LYS A 23 -16.10 39.65 40.48
C LYS A 23 -15.40 39.33 41.79
N ILE A 24 -14.52 38.33 41.84
CA ILE A 24 -13.67 38.13 43.05
C ILE A 24 -12.26 37.62 42.66
N VAL A 25 -11.55 38.37 41.81
CA VAL A 25 -10.10 38.17 41.58
C VAL A 25 -9.30 39.46 41.86
N GLY A 26 -9.95 40.51 42.40
CA GLY A 26 -9.35 41.85 42.53
C GLY A 26 -9.22 42.44 43.94
N GLN A 27 -9.48 41.72 45.03
CA GLN A 27 -9.52 42.33 46.38
C GLN A 27 -8.85 41.55 47.54
N LEU A 28 -7.78 40.80 47.27
CA LEU A 28 -6.95 40.21 48.34
C LEU A 28 -5.44 40.53 48.19
N LEU A 29 -5.12 41.65 47.56
CA LEU A 29 -3.88 42.38 47.76
C LEU A 29 -4.23 43.71 48.44
N ASN A 30 -3.63 43.96 49.61
CA ASN A 30 -3.75 45.15 50.47
C ASN A 30 -4.82 45.15 51.58
N ARG A 31 -4.58 44.38 52.65
CA ARG A 31 -4.71 44.89 54.04
C ARG A 31 -3.58 44.29 54.89
N LYS A 32 -2.47 45.03 54.98
CA LYS A 32 -1.90 45.59 56.23
C LYS A 32 -1.91 44.61 57.41
N LEU A 33 -0.74 44.06 57.80
CA LEU A 33 0.17 44.72 58.76
C LEU A 33 -0.61 45.44 59.87
N ASP A 34 -0.87 44.76 60.98
CA ASP A 34 -0.87 45.30 62.34
C ASP A 34 -1.27 44.16 63.30
N GLY A 35 -0.30 43.57 63.99
CA GLY A 35 -0.60 42.47 64.92
C GLY A 35 0.56 41.83 65.65
N ILE A 36 1.70 42.52 65.73
CA ILE A 36 2.73 42.24 66.73
C ILE A 36 2.11 42.50 68.10
N LYS A 37 1.91 41.46 68.93
CA LYS A 37 2.23 41.47 70.38
C LYS A 37 1.74 40.20 71.11
N LYS A 38 2.74 39.45 71.56
CA LYS A 38 2.85 38.85 72.91
C LYS A 38 2.13 37.52 73.19
N VAL A 39 2.92 36.66 73.83
CA VAL A 39 2.56 35.50 74.66
C VAL A 39 2.34 34.20 73.89
N LEU A 40 3.40 33.39 73.75
CA LEU A 40 3.55 32.13 74.50
C LEU A 40 4.88 31.46 74.10
N THR A 41 5.97 32.02 74.62
CA THR A 41 7.28 31.35 74.68
C THR A 41 7.27 30.43 75.90
N PHE A 42 8.03 29.33 75.83
CA PHE A 42 8.33 28.31 76.85
C PHE A 42 7.34 27.14 76.95
N PHE A 43 7.69 26.00 76.34
CA PHE A 43 7.94 24.73 77.05
C PHE A 43 8.48 23.65 76.08
N ILE A 44 9.52 22.93 76.51
CA ILE A 44 10.03 21.63 76.01
C ILE A 44 11.08 21.68 74.87
N PHE A 45 12.32 21.94 75.29
CA PHE A 45 13.51 21.25 74.82
C PHE A 45 13.40 19.75 75.20
N PHE A 46 13.12 18.84 74.26
CA PHE A 46 13.47 17.41 74.38
C PHE A 46 13.29 16.70 73.01
N TYR A 47 14.41 16.23 72.44
CA TYR A 47 14.54 15.24 71.35
C TYR A 47 14.19 15.64 69.89
N PRO A 48 15.17 15.87 69.01
CA PRO A 48 14.99 15.60 67.58
C PRO A 48 15.15 14.08 67.38
N PHE A 49 14.06 13.31 67.49
CA PHE A 49 14.09 11.94 66.97
C PHE A 49 14.10 12.06 65.45
N LEU A 50 15.28 11.86 64.87
CA LEU A 50 15.51 11.71 63.44
C LEU A 50 14.61 10.60 62.90
N PHE A 51 13.39 10.95 62.47
CA PHE A 51 12.53 10.04 61.73
C PHE A 51 12.99 10.06 60.27
N THR A 52 14.13 9.42 60.00
CA THR A 52 14.52 9.11 58.61
C THR A 52 13.56 8.04 58.10
N PRO A 53 12.76 8.28 57.05
CA PRO A 53 11.98 7.21 56.46
C PRO A 53 12.96 6.13 55.99
N LEU A 54 12.80 4.91 56.51
CA LEU A 54 13.49 3.74 55.98
C LEU A 54 12.95 3.53 54.57
N ILE A 55 13.67 4.01 53.56
CA ILE A 55 13.37 3.73 52.17
C ILE A 55 13.87 2.30 51.92
N PHE A 56 12.97 1.32 52.01
CA PHE A 56 13.25 -0.04 51.57
C PHE A 56 13.40 -0.03 50.05
N SER A 57 14.64 -0.12 49.56
CA SER A 57 14.91 -0.40 48.16
C SER A 57 14.62 -1.89 47.92
N GLN A 58 13.56 -2.19 47.16
CA GLN A 58 13.33 -3.55 46.69
C GLN A 58 14.28 -3.82 45.53
N ALA A 59 15.12 -4.85 45.66
CA ALA A 59 15.98 -5.29 44.57
C ALA A 59 15.09 -5.79 43.43
N SER A 60 15.13 -5.11 42.29
CA SER A 60 14.53 -5.59 41.04
C SER A 60 15.64 -6.07 40.12
N ASP A 61 15.47 -7.28 39.58
CA ASP A 61 16.32 -7.85 38.55
C ASP A 61 15.51 -7.93 37.27
N ASN A 62 16.00 -7.29 36.21
CA ASN A 62 15.32 -7.23 34.92
C ASN A 62 16.20 -7.90 33.87
N ALA A 63 15.71 -9.00 33.31
CA ALA A 63 16.31 -9.61 32.13
C ALA A 63 15.58 -9.15 30.86
N THR A 64 16.33 -8.90 29.79
CA THR A 64 15.77 -8.58 28.48
C THR A 64 15.82 -9.80 27.57
N LEU A 65 14.69 -10.08 26.89
CA LEU A 65 14.56 -11.12 25.89
C LEU A 65 14.49 -10.47 24.50
N SER A 66 15.39 -10.85 23.61
CA SER A 66 15.33 -10.43 22.20
C SER A 66 14.63 -11.51 21.37
N LEU A 67 13.51 -11.16 20.75
CA LEU A 67 12.78 -11.99 19.80
C LEU A 67 13.04 -11.47 18.38
N THR A 68 13.39 -12.37 17.46
CA THR A 68 13.56 -12.04 16.04
C THR A 68 12.56 -12.82 15.20
N VAL A 69 11.82 -12.11 14.34
CA VAL A 69 10.91 -12.71 13.35
C VAL A 69 11.34 -12.21 11.98
N THR A 70 11.57 -13.14 11.04
CA THR A 70 11.89 -12.81 9.65
C THR A 70 10.67 -13.04 8.77
N VAL A 71 10.20 -11.99 8.08
CA VAL A 71 9.12 -12.06 7.10
C VAL A 71 9.68 -11.69 5.73
N ALA A 72 9.60 -12.62 4.77
CA ALA A 72 10.07 -12.40 3.41
C ALA A 72 8.96 -11.84 2.51
N ALA A 73 9.36 -11.12 1.46
CA ALA A 73 8.43 -10.64 0.43
C ALA A 73 7.81 -11.80 -0.33
N ARG A 74 6.55 -11.64 -0.76
CA ARG A 74 5.78 -12.65 -1.50
C ARG A 74 5.00 -12.01 -2.64
N TYR A 75 4.97 -12.71 -3.76
CA TYR A 75 4.23 -12.31 -4.96
C TYR A 75 3.34 -13.45 -5.43
N LYS A 76 2.12 -13.14 -5.85
CA LYS A 76 1.21 -14.06 -6.54
C LYS A 76 0.64 -13.37 -7.77
N ILE A 77 0.68 -14.07 -8.89
CA ILE A 77 0.13 -13.63 -10.17
C ILE A 77 -1.15 -14.43 -10.43
N GLU A 78 -2.22 -13.74 -10.79
CA GLU A 78 -3.47 -14.35 -11.25
C GLU A 78 -3.84 -13.73 -12.60
N VAL A 79 -4.22 -14.57 -13.56
CA VAL A 79 -4.55 -14.18 -14.94
C VAL A 79 -5.93 -14.72 -15.30
N SER A 80 -6.70 -13.99 -16.12
CA SER A 80 -8.03 -14.45 -16.53
C SER A 80 -7.98 -15.62 -17.51
N ASN A 81 -7.00 -15.64 -18.41
CA ASN A 81 -6.82 -16.65 -19.45
C ASN A 81 -5.35 -17.07 -19.50
N SER A 82 -5.06 -18.31 -19.92
CA SER A 82 -3.69 -18.77 -20.18
C SER A 82 -3.32 -18.77 -21.65
N VAL A 83 -4.31 -18.55 -22.52
CA VAL A 83 -4.18 -18.53 -23.98
C VAL A 83 -4.84 -17.26 -24.50
N ILE A 84 -4.19 -16.62 -25.48
CA ILE A 84 -4.71 -15.48 -26.23
C ILE A 84 -4.64 -15.87 -27.70
N SER A 85 -5.75 -15.76 -28.40
CA SER A 85 -5.85 -16.15 -29.81
C SER A 85 -6.34 -14.97 -30.66
N PHE A 86 -5.91 -14.98 -31.93
CA PHE A 86 -6.28 -13.99 -32.92
C PHE A 86 -6.75 -14.72 -34.18
N THR A 87 -7.95 -14.38 -34.66
CA THR A 87 -8.50 -14.99 -35.87
C THR A 87 -8.58 -13.95 -36.98
N ARG A 88 -7.91 -14.21 -38.10
CA ARG A 88 -8.07 -13.42 -39.32
C ARG A 88 -9.45 -13.71 -39.91
N SER A 89 -10.35 -12.72 -39.90
CA SER A 89 -11.75 -12.89 -40.29
C SER A 89 -12.01 -12.71 -41.80
N SER A 90 -11.16 -11.99 -42.53
CA SER A 90 -11.25 -11.87 -44.00
C SER A 90 -9.99 -11.23 -44.59
N TRP A 91 -9.76 -11.45 -45.89
CA TRP A 91 -8.70 -10.77 -46.64
C TRP A 91 -9.14 -9.36 -47.02
N SER A 92 -8.54 -8.35 -46.40
CA SER A 92 -8.73 -6.93 -46.77
C SER A 92 -7.65 -6.43 -47.74
N GLY A 93 -6.57 -7.20 -47.94
CA GLY A 93 -5.39 -6.78 -48.70
C GLY A 93 -4.63 -5.60 -48.07
N GLN A 94 -4.94 -5.24 -46.83
CA GLN A 94 -4.33 -4.13 -46.10
C GLN A 94 -3.95 -4.56 -44.68
N THR A 95 -2.94 -3.94 -44.11
CA THR A 95 -2.56 -4.17 -42.72
C THR A 95 -3.67 -3.74 -41.78
N GLN A 96 -3.98 -4.56 -40.76
CA GLN A 96 -5.05 -4.27 -39.80
C GLN A 96 -4.69 -4.74 -38.39
N ALA A 97 -5.24 -4.08 -37.37
CA ALA A 97 -5.16 -4.55 -36.00
C ALA A 97 -6.31 -5.52 -35.70
N ILE A 98 -5.99 -6.78 -35.45
CA ILE A 98 -6.94 -7.82 -35.06
C ILE A 98 -6.95 -7.91 -33.53
N PRO A 99 -8.09 -7.62 -32.85
CA PRO A 99 -8.17 -7.77 -31.41
C PRO A 99 -8.12 -9.24 -30.99
N ALA A 100 -7.66 -9.49 -29.76
CA ALA A 100 -7.73 -10.82 -29.17
C ALA A 100 -9.17 -11.34 -29.08
N ASN A 101 -9.37 -12.61 -29.40
CA ASN A 101 -10.69 -13.26 -29.41
C ASN A 101 -11.32 -13.33 -28.01
N GLU A 102 -10.50 -13.44 -26.97
CA GLU A 102 -10.93 -13.57 -25.57
C GLU A 102 -11.32 -12.23 -24.93
N GLY A 103 -11.10 -11.10 -25.62
CA GLY A 103 -11.29 -9.76 -25.09
C GLY A 103 -10.16 -9.30 -24.15
N PRO A 104 -10.42 -8.32 -23.26
CA PRO A 104 -9.42 -7.81 -22.33
C PRO A 104 -8.92 -8.89 -21.35
N PHE A 105 -7.61 -9.07 -21.31
CA PHE A 105 -6.91 -9.96 -20.38
C PHE A 105 -6.78 -9.30 -19.01
N SER A 106 -7.33 -9.90 -17.95
CA SER A 106 -7.19 -9.36 -16.60
C SER A 106 -5.94 -9.92 -15.92
N LEU A 107 -5.13 -9.02 -15.34
CA LEU A 107 -3.91 -9.35 -14.61
C LEU A 107 -4.02 -8.80 -13.18
N SER A 108 -3.93 -9.70 -12.20
CA SER A 108 -3.91 -9.36 -10.77
C SER A 108 -2.58 -9.75 -10.15
N ILE A 109 -1.91 -8.77 -9.53
CA ILE A 109 -0.69 -8.98 -8.76
C ILE A 109 -1.00 -8.75 -7.29
N LYS A 110 -0.81 -9.79 -6.48
CA LYS A 110 -0.93 -9.71 -5.03
C LYS A 110 0.48 -9.70 -4.44
N MET A 111 0.82 -8.67 -3.69
CA MET A 111 2.14 -8.53 -3.12
C MET A 111 2.13 -8.16 -1.64
N THR A 112 3.06 -8.76 -0.91
CA THR A 112 3.46 -8.37 0.43
C THR A 112 4.94 -8.01 0.37
N SER A 113 5.25 -6.73 0.55
CA SER A 113 6.59 -6.16 0.44
C SER A 113 6.83 -5.08 1.50
N ASN A 114 8.09 -4.66 1.67
CA ASN A 114 8.43 -3.60 2.61
C ASN A 114 7.84 -2.25 2.16
N TYR A 115 7.65 -1.35 3.11
CA TYR A 115 7.20 0.00 2.80
C TYR A 115 8.18 0.68 1.83
N GLY A 116 7.66 1.21 0.72
CA GLY A 116 8.46 1.86 -0.32
C GLY A 116 9.15 0.91 -1.31
N SER A 117 9.06 -0.41 -1.13
CA SER A 117 9.56 -1.36 -2.13
C SER A 117 8.81 -1.19 -3.44
N LYS A 118 9.55 -1.27 -4.54
CA LYS A 118 9.02 -1.23 -5.90
C LYS A 118 9.10 -2.61 -6.52
N VAL A 119 8.09 -2.95 -7.30
CA VAL A 119 7.99 -4.23 -8.01
C VAL A 119 7.61 -3.92 -9.44
N ASN A 120 8.35 -4.51 -10.37
CA ASN A 120 8.04 -4.42 -11.77
C ASN A 120 7.54 -5.78 -12.27
N VAL A 121 6.63 -5.70 -13.24
CA VAL A 121 6.04 -6.84 -13.93
C VAL A 121 6.37 -6.70 -15.41
N TRP A 122 6.89 -7.75 -16.03
CA TRP A 122 7.26 -7.75 -17.44
C TRP A 122 6.62 -8.91 -18.19
N LEU A 123 6.42 -8.71 -19.49
CA LEU A 123 6.17 -9.78 -20.45
C LEU A 123 7.43 -10.04 -21.26
N VAL A 124 7.79 -11.31 -21.39
CA VAL A 124 8.93 -11.77 -22.19
C VAL A 124 8.43 -12.83 -23.14
N ALA A 125 8.56 -12.58 -24.44
CA ALA A 125 8.29 -13.63 -25.41
C ALA A 125 9.51 -14.53 -25.58
N ASN A 126 9.28 -15.84 -25.62
CA ASN A 126 10.37 -16.80 -25.77
C ASN A 126 10.88 -16.87 -27.21
N SER A 127 10.03 -16.58 -28.19
CA SER A 127 10.33 -16.64 -29.61
C SER A 127 9.39 -15.76 -30.44
N ASP A 128 9.65 -15.69 -31.74
CA ASP A 128 8.64 -15.30 -32.72
C ASP A 128 7.51 -16.34 -32.77
N LEU A 129 6.36 -15.92 -33.30
CA LEU A 129 5.24 -16.81 -33.60
C LEU A 129 5.68 -17.76 -34.71
N LYS A 130 5.56 -19.07 -34.49
CA LYS A 130 6.01 -20.09 -35.45
C LYS A 130 4.89 -21.03 -35.82
N ASP A 131 4.73 -21.27 -37.12
CA ASP A 131 3.92 -22.38 -37.62
C ASP A 131 4.78 -23.65 -37.62
N LEU A 132 4.36 -24.66 -36.86
CA LEU A 132 5.12 -25.90 -36.68
C LEU A 132 5.07 -26.82 -37.91
N THR A 133 4.13 -26.60 -38.83
CA THR A 133 3.95 -27.40 -40.04
C THR A 133 4.80 -26.86 -41.18
N THR A 134 4.75 -25.54 -41.41
CA THR A 134 5.47 -24.90 -42.54
C THR A 134 6.85 -24.38 -42.14
N GLY A 135 7.07 -24.12 -40.84
CA GLY A 135 8.27 -23.48 -40.34
C GLY A 135 8.29 -21.96 -40.52
N TYR A 136 7.25 -21.36 -41.11
CA TYR A 136 7.13 -19.92 -41.24
C TYR A 136 7.00 -19.22 -39.89
N THR A 137 7.47 -17.98 -39.85
CA THR A 137 7.51 -17.18 -38.62
C THR A 137 6.90 -15.81 -38.82
N ILE A 138 6.18 -15.33 -37.81
CA ILE A 138 5.69 -13.96 -37.71
C ILE A 138 6.41 -13.28 -36.55
N PRO A 139 7.00 -12.09 -36.73
CA PRO A 139 7.68 -11.38 -35.65
C PRO A 139 6.77 -11.20 -34.45
N ILE A 140 7.25 -11.52 -33.24
CA ILE A 140 6.41 -11.36 -32.03
C ILE A 140 6.04 -9.89 -31.78
N GLY A 141 6.84 -8.96 -32.30
CA GLY A 141 6.54 -7.53 -32.29
C GLY A 141 5.23 -7.17 -32.99
N SER A 142 4.66 -8.03 -33.84
CA SER A 142 3.33 -7.80 -34.39
C SER A 142 2.23 -7.86 -33.32
N ILE A 143 2.49 -8.33 -32.10
CA ILE A 143 1.52 -8.29 -30.99
C ILE A 143 1.81 -7.11 -30.06
N SER A 144 0.80 -6.29 -29.83
CA SER A 144 0.82 -5.16 -28.89
C SER A 144 -0.35 -5.22 -27.92
N TRP A 145 -0.31 -4.41 -26.86
CA TRP A 145 -1.44 -4.24 -25.96
C TRP A 145 -1.61 -2.80 -25.50
N THR A 146 -2.86 -2.44 -25.21
CA THR A 146 -3.19 -1.28 -24.41
C THR A 146 -3.51 -1.70 -22.99
N ALA A 147 -3.00 -0.98 -21.99
CA ALA A 147 -3.24 -1.30 -20.59
C ALA A 147 -4.19 -0.30 -19.91
N GLN A 148 -4.97 -0.79 -18.95
CA GLN A 148 -5.74 0.02 -18.00
C GLN A 148 -5.46 -0.45 -16.57
N GLY A 149 -5.58 0.46 -15.62
CA GLY A 149 -5.27 0.22 -14.20
C GLY A 149 -4.09 1.06 -13.72
N LEU A 150 -4.09 1.40 -12.43
CA LEU A 150 -3.04 2.23 -11.85
C LEU A 150 -1.70 1.47 -11.84
N GLY A 151 -0.69 2.08 -12.45
CA GLY A 151 0.65 1.49 -12.53
C GLY A 151 0.82 0.45 -13.65
N PHE A 152 -0.15 0.30 -14.56
CA PHE A 152 -0.04 -0.55 -15.74
C PHE A 152 0.30 0.27 -17.00
N TYR A 153 1.09 -0.30 -17.89
CA TYR A 153 1.64 0.36 -19.08
C TYR A 153 1.30 -0.41 -20.36
N SER A 154 0.91 0.32 -21.40
CA SER A 154 0.76 -0.21 -22.76
C SER A 154 2.12 -0.52 -23.37
N GLY A 155 2.17 -1.47 -24.31
CA GLY A 155 3.44 -1.91 -24.88
C GLY A 155 3.30 -2.87 -26.05
N GLN A 156 4.44 -3.45 -26.44
CA GLN A 156 4.58 -4.39 -27.54
C GLN A 156 5.43 -5.57 -27.07
N LEU A 157 5.10 -6.78 -27.53
CA LEU A 157 5.86 -7.97 -27.17
C LEU A 157 7.23 -7.93 -27.85
N SER A 158 8.24 -8.43 -27.13
CA SER A 158 9.59 -8.56 -27.65
C SER A 158 10.22 -9.85 -27.13
N LYS A 159 10.98 -10.50 -28.02
CA LYS A 159 11.84 -11.63 -27.68
C LYS A 159 13.25 -11.21 -27.27
N ILE A 160 13.61 -9.93 -27.48
CA ILE A 160 14.95 -9.39 -27.24
C ILE A 160 15.01 -8.71 -25.89
N SER A 161 13.98 -7.93 -25.54
CA SER A 161 13.92 -7.16 -24.29
C SER A 161 12.60 -7.43 -23.58
N PRO A 162 12.60 -7.76 -22.27
CA PRO A 162 11.40 -7.76 -21.45
C PRO A 162 10.66 -6.44 -21.56
N ALA A 163 9.36 -6.51 -21.84
CA ALA A 163 8.51 -5.35 -21.96
C ALA A 163 7.80 -5.08 -20.63
N LEU A 164 7.97 -3.87 -20.08
CA LEU A 164 7.37 -3.48 -18.81
C LEU A 164 5.84 -3.40 -18.95
N VAL A 165 5.13 -4.14 -18.11
CA VAL A 165 3.67 -4.18 -18.05
C VAL A 165 3.14 -3.40 -16.86
N ALA A 166 3.80 -3.50 -15.71
CA ALA A 166 3.39 -2.76 -14.53
C ALA A 166 4.56 -2.36 -13.65
N GLY A 167 4.44 -1.20 -13.01
CA GLY A 167 5.33 -0.68 -11.98
C GLY A 167 4.52 -0.38 -10.73
N LEU A 168 4.71 -1.19 -9.70
CA LEU A 168 3.89 -1.21 -8.50
C LEU A 168 4.72 -0.84 -7.26
N SER A 169 4.07 -0.31 -6.23
CA SER A 169 4.75 0.04 -4.98
C SER A 169 3.91 -0.36 -3.76
N GLY A 170 4.60 -0.79 -2.70
CA GLY A 170 3.98 -1.18 -1.43
C GLY A 170 3.42 -2.59 -1.38
N SER A 171 2.44 -2.80 -0.51
CA SER A 171 1.72 -4.08 -0.35
C SER A 171 0.27 -3.92 -0.74
N GLY A 172 -0.34 -4.95 -1.33
CA GLY A 172 -1.74 -4.90 -1.73
C GLY A 172 -2.09 -5.82 -2.90
N ILE A 173 -3.27 -5.58 -3.45
CA ILE A 173 -3.78 -6.23 -4.66
C ILE A 173 -3.87 -5.18 -5.76
N PHE A 174 -3.19 -5.43 -6.87
CA PHE A 174 -3.10 -4.53 -8.01
C PHE A 174 -3.76 -5.21 -9.20
N ASN A 175 -4.81 -4.59 -9.74
CA ASN A 175 -5.56 -5.13 -10.86
C ASN A 175 -5.39 -4.22 -12.07
N GLY A 176 -5.13 -4.83 -13.22
CA GLY A 176 -5.10 -4.14 -14.51
C GLY A 176 -5.68 -5.03 -15.60
N THR A 177 -6.04 -4.42 -16.72
CA THR A 177 -6.51 -5.11 -17.91
C THR A 177 -5.59 -4.78 -19.09
N LEU A 178 -5.29 -5.80 -19.90
CA LEU A 178 -4.48 -5.71 -21.11
C LEU A 178 -5.34 -6.10 -22.29
N SER A 179 -5.58 -5.19 -23.23
CA SER A 179 -6.27 -5.50 -24.48
C SER A 179 -5.24 -5.72 -25.56
N PHE A 180 -5.04 -6.98 -25.96
CA PHE A 180 -4.07 -7.35 -26.98
C PHE A 180 -4.62 -7.17 -28.39
N ALA A 181 -3.73 -6.78 -29.31
CA ALA A 181 -4.01 -6.69 -30.73
C ALA A 181 -2.83 -7.23 -31.54
N PHE A 182 -3.14 -7.97 -32.59
CA PHE A 182 -2.20 -8.46 -33.59
C PHE A 182 -2.24 -7.55 -34.82
N ALA A 183 -1.12 -6.90 -35.12
CA ALA A 183 -0.89 -6.15 -36.34
C ALA A 183 -0.68 -7.13 -37.50
N ASP A 184 -1.78 -7.50 -38.13
CA ASP A 184 -1.81 -8.40 -39.27
C ASP A 184 -1.27 -7.71 -40.52
N ASP A 185 -0.38 -8.40 -41.23
CA ASP A 185 0.13 -8.03 -42.54
C ASP A 185 -0.19 -9.13 -43.54
N PRO A 186 -1.36 -9.06 -44.22
CA PRO A 186 -1.79 -10.11 -45.14
C PRO A 186 -0.82 -10.31 -46.32
N MET A 187 -0.04 -9.30 -46.71
CA MET A 187 0.91 -9.41 -47.83
C MET A 187 2.16 -10.21 -47.46
N ASN A 188 2.58 -10.15 -46.19
CA ASN A 188 3.81 -10.77 -45.71
C ASN A 188 3.57 -12.03 -44.86
N PHE A 189 2.38 -12.19 -44.27
CA PHE A 189 2.06 -13.31 -43.39
C PHE A 189 1.16 -14.34 -44.09
N ALA A 190 1.80 -15.44 -44.50
CA ALA A 190 1.12 -16.59 -45.09
C ALA A 190 0.07 -17.18 -44.13
N PRO A 191 -1.06 -17.71 -44.62
CA PRO A 191 -2.02 -18.43 -43.80
C PRO A 191 -1.35 -19.61 -43.08
N GLY A 192 -1.68 -19.81 -41.81
CA GLY A 192 -1.07 -20.84 -40.98
C GLY A 192 -1.52 -20.74 -39.51
N SER A 193 -1.09 -21.70 -38.71
CA SER A 193 -1.33 -21.71 -37.26
C SER A 193 -0.03 -21.40 -36.54
N TYR A 194 0.11 -20.16 -36.09
CA TYR A 194 1.35 -19.68 -35.47
C TYR A 194 1.20 -19.58 -33.96
N GLN A 195 2.22 -20.05 -33.24
CA GLN A 195 2.22 -20.06 -31.78
C GLN A 195 3.55 -19.56 -31.21
N ALA A 196 3.49 -18.92 -30.05
CA ALA A 196 4.63 -18.56 -29.22
C ALA A 196 4.24 -18.65 -27.74
N THR A 197 5.24 -18.75 -26.87
CA THR A 197 5.04 -18.71 -25.42
C THR A 197 5.52 -17.37 -24.88
N VAL A 198 4.72 -16.77 -24.00
CA VAL A 198 5.07 -15.54 -23.30
C VAL A 198 5.10 -15.83 -21.80
N THR A 199 6.16 -15.36 -21.14
CA THR A 199 6.37 -15.51 -19.71
C THR A 199 6.09 -14.18 -19.01
N ILE A 200 5.34 -14.21 -17.91
CA ILE A 200 5.16 -13.07 -17.01
C ILE A 200 6.24 -13.15 -15.93
N LEU A 201 7.11 -12.14 -15.87
CA LEU A 201 8.13 -12.01 -14.84
C LEU A 201 7.71 -10.97 -13.81
N VAL A 202 7.92 -11.25 -12.53
CA VAL A 202 7.74 -10.29 -11.43
C VAL A 202 9.02 -10.25 -10.61
N ALA A 203 9.57 -9.05 -10.42
CA ALA A 203 10.76 -8.86 -9.59
C ALA A 203 10.68 -7.55 -8.81
N GLY A 204 11.17 -7.61 -7.56
CA GLY A 204 11.45 -6.41 -6.77
C GLY A 204 12.68 -5.69 -7.33
N ILE A 205 12.65 -4.36 -7.31
CA ILE A 205 13.76 -3.47 -7.70
C ILE A 205 14.26 -2.63 -6.53
#